data_AF-A0A8T4ME20-F1
#
_entry.id   AF-A0A8T4ME20-F1
#
_cell.length_a   1.000
_cell.length_b   1.000
_cell.length_c   1.000
_cell.angle_alpha   90.00
_cell.angle_beta   90.00
_cell.angle_gamma   90.00
#
_symmetry.space_group_name_H-M   'P 1'
#
loop_
_entity.id
_entity.type
_entity.pdbx_description
1 polymer ?
#
loop_
_entity_poly.entity_id
_entity_poly.type
_entity_poly.pdbx_seq_one_letter_code
_entity_poly.pdbx_strand_id
1 'polypeptide(L)' 'MTEQKAPIAFKIFDLYDLSEIVISDEGLKSAINLQPKLILKSQGRFVQKMGQAKVNVVERLMNKIAVAGHRGKKH' A
#
# COMPACT_ATOMS: atom_id res chain seq x y z
N MET A 1 -17.37 21.35 -25.42
CA MET A 1 -16.28 21.81 -24.55
C MET A 1 -15.84 20.62 -23.72
N THR A 2 -14.74 19.96 -24.10
CA THR A 2 -14.20 18.82 -23.36
C THR A 2 -13.41 19.36 -22.17
N GLU A 3 -14.01 19.29 -20.98
CA GLU A 3 -13.31 19.60 -19.73
C GLU A 3 -12.15 18.62 -19.55
N GLN A 4 -10.92 19.11 -19.75
CA GLN A 4 -9.72 18.40 -19.33
C GLN A 4 -9.66 18.48 -17.81
N LYS A 5 -10.24 17.49 -17.14
CA LYS A 5 -10.14 17.35 -15.69
C LYS A 5 -8.68 17.03 -15.36
N ALA A 6 -7.97 17.97 -14.75
CA ALA A 6 -6.62 17.76 -14.27
C ALA A 6 -6.56 16.46 -13.44
N PRO A 7 -5.56 15.59 -13.64
CA PRO A 7 -5.47 14.35 -12.87
C PRO A 7 -5.33 14.74 -11.40
N ILE A 8 -6.26 14.27 -10.57
CA ILE A 8 -6.21 14.49 -9.13
C ILE A 8 -4.97 13.77 -8.63
N ALA A 9 -3.95 14.54 -8.22
CA ALA A 9 -2.74 14.02 -7.61
C ALA A 9 -3.10 13.45 -6.23
N PHE A 10 -3.42 12.16 -6.18
CA PHE A 10 -3.80 11.49 -4.94
C PHE A 10 -2.58 11.33 -4.03
N LYS A 11 -2.67 11.89 -2.82
CA LYS A 11 -1.72 11.65 -1.73
C LYS A 11 -2.24 10.54 -0.83
N ILE A 12 -1.33 9.84 -0.15
CA ILE A 12 -1.71 8.91 0.91
C ILE A 12 -2.14 9.70 2.14
N PHE A 13 -3.34 9.39 2.65
CA PHE A 13 -3.97 10.09 3.78
C PHE A 13 -4.13 11.60 3.58
N ASP A 14 -4.09 12.08 2.33
CA ASP A 14 -4.04 13.51 1.97
C ASP A 14 -2.82 14.28 2.50
N LEU A 15 -1.86 13.56 3.09
CA LEU A 15 -0.69 14.14 3.77
C LEU A 15 0.61 13.80 3.06
N TYR A 16 0.74 12.58 2.55
CA TYR A 16 1.99 12.06 2.02
C TYR A 16 1.95 11.94 0.50
N ASP A 17 2.73 12.78 -0.15
CA ASP A 17 3.01 12.67 -1.58
C ASP A 17 4.04 11.55 -1.84
N LEU A 18 3.86 10.83 -2.95
CA LEU A 18 4.70 9.71 -3.36
C LEU A 18 5.48 10.02 -4.65
N SER A 19 5.28 11.19 -5.24
CA SER A 19 5.81 11.57 -6.55
C SER A 19 7.34 11.51 -6.62
N GLU A 20 8.01 11.72 -5.50
CA GLU A 20 9.48 11.72 -5.39
C GLU A 20 10.06 10.34 -5.04
N ILE A 21 9.23 9.34 -4.73
CA ILE A 21 9.70 8.04 -4.27
C ILE A 21 10.14 7.19 -5.46
N VAL A 22 11.43 6.86 -5.49
CA VAL A 22 12.04 6.01 -6.52
C VAL A 22 12.48 4.68 -5.92
N ILE A 23 12.11 3.57 -6.57
CA ILE A 23 12.59 2.24 -6.22
C ILE A 23 13.80 1.93 -7.12
N SER A 24 15.00 1.95 -6.54
CA SER A 24 16.26 1.73 -7.27
C SER A 24 16.46 0.27 -7.68
N ASP A 25 16.02 -0.69 -6.86
CA ASP A 25 16.15 -2.12 -7.15
C ASP A 25 15.04 -2.62 -8.08
N GLU A 26 15.41 -3.19 -9.22
CA GLU A 26 14.46 -3.65 -10.23
C GLU A 26 13.63 -4.85 -9.79
N GLY A 27 14.19 -5.76 -8.99
CA GLY A 27 13.47 -6.93 -8.48
C GLY A 27 12.33 -6.53 -7.54
N LEU A 28 12.54 -5.47 -6.77
CA LEU A 28 11.55 -4.96 -5.81
C LEU A 28 10.42 -4.15 -6.44
N LYS A 29 10.60 -3.58 -7.65
CA LYS A 29 9.55 -2.81 -8.34
C LYS A 29 8.25 -3.61 -8.52
N SER A 30 8.36 -4.92 -8.75
CA SER A 30 7.19 -5.80 -8.90
C SER A 30 6.49 -6.15 -7.58
N ALA A 31 7.19 -6.04 -6.46
CA ALA A 31 6.73 -6.48 -5.14
C ALA A 31 6.26 -5.34 -4.23
N ILE A 32 6.68 -4.10 -4.50
CA ILE A 32 6.33 -2.91 -3.75
C ILE A 32 5.26 -2.13 -4.50
N ASN A 33 4.08 -1.99 -3.87
CA ASN A 33 3.00 -1.17 -4.41
C ASN A 33 2.95 0.19 -3.69
N LEU A 34 3.21 1.26 -4.45
CA LEU A 34 3.12 2.67 -4.04
C LEU A 34 1.94 3.41 -4.70
N GLN A 35 0.94 2.69 -5.20
CA GLN A 35 -0.23 3.33 -5.79
C GLN A 35 -0.99 4.12 -4.71
N PRO A 36 -1.17 5.45 -4.88
CA PRO A 36 -1.94 6.23 -3.94
C PRO A 36 -3.43 5.91 -4.07
N LYS A 37 -4.10 5.78 -2.92
CA LYS A 37 -5.54 5.47 -2.82
C LYS A 37 -6.12 6.23 -1.63
N LEU A 38 -7.42 6.58 -1.72
CA LEU A 38 -8.15 7.21 -0.62
C LEU A 38 -8.16 6.33 0.64
N ILE A 39 -8.43 5.03 0.47
CA ILE A 39 -8.38 4.04 1.55
C ILE A 39 -7.36 2.97 1.18
N LEU A 40 -6.32 2.84 2.00
CA LEU A 40 -5.28 1.83 1.79
C LEU A 40 -5.74 0.43 2.17
N LYS A 41 -6.66 0.29 3.13
CA LYS A 41 -7.11 -0.99 3.68
C LYS A 41 -7.86 -1.83 2.63
N SER A 42 -7.23 -2.88 2.14
CA SER A 42 -7.79 -3.87 1.21
C SER A 42 -8.80 -4.83 1.84
N GLN A 43 -8.93 -4.83 3.18
CA GLN A 43 -9.77 -5.77 3.96
C GLN A 43 -9.39 -7.24 3.73
N GLY A 44 -8.12 -7.52 3.47
CA GLY A 44 -7.64 -8.89 3.30
C GLY A 44 -8.11 -9.57 2.02
N ARG A 45 -8.58 -8.85 0.99
CA ARG A 45 -9.04 -9.47 -0.27
C ARG A 45 -7.92 -10.17 -1.06
N PHE A 46 -6.66 -9.85 -0.79
CA PHE A 46 -5.49 -10.36 -1.53
C PHE A 46 -4.79 -11.54 -0.82
N VAL A 47 -5.54 -12.55 -0.35
CA VAL A 47 -5.00 -13.74 0.35
C VAL A 47 -4.30 -14.74 -0.60
N GLN A 48 -4.56 -14.64 -1.90
CA GLN A 48 -3.99 -15.52 -2.92
C GLN A 48 -2.46 -15.51 -2.98
N LYS A 49 -1.88 -16.55 -3.58
CA LYS A 49 -0.42 -16.65 -3.81
C LYS A 49 0.08 -15.41 -4.54
N MET A 50 1.11 -14.75 -3.99
CA MET A 50 1.66 -13.47 -4.46
C MET A 50 0.69 -12.27 -4.47
N GLY A 51 -0.50 -12.39 -3.87
CA GLY A 51 -1.46 -11.29 -3.74
C GLY A 51 -0.90 -10.09 -2.97
N GLN A 52 0.08 -10.32 -2.08
CA GLN A 52 0.77 -9.28 -1.31
C GLN A 52 1.41 -8.18 -2.17
N ALA A 53 1.83 -8.48 -3.41
CA ALA A 53 2.39 -7.49 -4.32
C ALA A 53 1.35 -6.46 -4.79
N LYS A 54 0.07 -6.82 -4.75
CA LYS A 54 -1.05 -5.91 -5.09
C LYS A 54 -1.48 -5.04 -3.91
N VAL A 55 -1.04 -5.36 -2.69
CA VAL A 55 -1.36 -4.63 -1.47
C VAL A 55 -0.37 -3.49 -1.29
N ASN A 56 -0.86 -2.30 -0.95
CA ASN A 56 0.01 -1.14 -0.69
C ASN A 56 0.97 -1.43 0.47
N VAL A 57 2.23 -0.99 0.34
CA VAL A 57 3.29 -1.24 1.33
C VAL A 57 2.91 -0.76 2.74
N VAL A 58 2.17 0.35 2.85
CA VAL A 58 1.72 0.91 4.13
C VAL A 58 0.75 -0.04 4.83
N GLU A 59 -0.22 -0.61 4.11
CA GLU A 59 -1.14 -1.60 4.69
C GLU A 59 -0.39 -2.86 5.16
N ARG A 60 0.60 -3.33 4.38
CA ARG A 60 1.43 -4.48 4.77
C ARG A 60 2.21 -4.20 6.05
N LEU A 61 2.74 -2.99 6.20
CA LEU A 61 3.42 -2.55 7.42
C LEU A 61 2.43 -2.51 8.60
N MET A 62 1.26 -1.89 8.43
CA MET A 62 0.22 -1.85 9.46
C MET A 62 -0.18 -3.26 9.91
N ASN A 63 -0.36 -4.19 8.96
CA ASN A 63 -0.68 -5.58 9.28
C ASN A 63 0.41 -6.26 10.11
N LYS A 64 1.69 -6.01 9.81
CA LYS A 64 2.82 -6.53 10.59
C LYS A 64 2.88 -5.94 12.00
N ILE A 65 2.62 -4.65 12.15
CA ILE A 65 2.58 -3.96 13.45
C ILE A 65 1.41 -4.47 14.29
N ALA A 66 0.26 -4.72 13.66
CA ALA A 66 -0.95 -5.20 14.32
C ALA A 66 -0.87 -6.67 14.76
N VAL A 67 0.18 -7.41 14.36
CA VAL A 67 0.46 -8.73 14.95
C VAL A 67 1.03 -8.51 16.35
N ALA A 68 0.14 -8.47 17.34
CA ALA A 68 0.54 -8.54 18.74
C ALA A 68 1.40 -9.79 18.95
N GLY A 69 2.57 -9.62 19.56
CA GLY A 69 3.35 -10.74 20.08
C GLY A 69 2.44 -11.61 20.94
N HIS A 70 2.65 -12.92 20.86
CA HIS A 70 1.78 -13.99 21.38
C HIS A 70 0.65 -14.49 20.46
N ARG A 71 1.03 -15.08 19.31
CA ARG A 71 0.17 -15.96 18.52
C ARG A 71 -0.04 -17.31 19.26
N GLY A 72 -0.88 -17.32 20.30
CA GLY A 72 -1.45 -18.56 20.87
C GLY A 72 -0.96 -19.04 22.24
N LYS A 73 -0.38 -18.21 23.10
CA LYS A 73 -0.02 -18.56 24.49
C LYS A 73 -0.33 -17.37 25.42
N LYS A 74 -0.55 -17.66 26.71
CA LYS A 74 -0.79 -16.65 27.75
C LYS A 74 0.54 -16.06 28.25
N HIS A 75 0.51 -14.73 28.40
CA HIS A 75 1.54 -13.77 28.89
C HIS A 75 2.58 -13.36 27.86
#